data_AF-A0A818P0Y8-F1
#
_entry.id   AF-A0A818P0Y8-F1
#
_cell.length_a   1.000
_cell.length_b   1.000
_cell.length_c   1.000
_cell.angle_alpha   90.00
_cell.angle_beta   90.00
_cell.angle_gamma   90.00
#
_symmetry.space_group_name_H-M   'P 1'
#
loop_
_entity.id
_entity.type
_entity.pdbx_description
1 polymer ?
#
loop_
_entity_poly.entity_id
_entity_poly.type
_entity_poly.pdbx_seq_one_letter_code
_entity_poly.pdbx_strand_id
1 'polypeptide(L)'
;MTIFNHNHTSNVDIDNRQKFVSYYPLALIIFGTALNLLNFSILWRPAFRDTHKRPTIHYMRTIAIFDILMLYGWNFDHFLYGAYGFTLSGYSVPFCKIFSFWNYFTCQVSAWLRVFICLDRYLSLSYLHKTWFSQSKNVITIIMCIITIATIISIHILLFACHYNIDGSINCQARLYEIYPIWDYMHLALYNGVSFIMLLVFVEIVQFKNLKFNIVLCQ
;
A
#
# COMPACT_ATOMS: atom_id res chain seq x y z
N MET A 1 -12.47 4.42 52.59
CA MET A 1 -12.90 5.52 51.71
C MET A 1 -11.81 5.71 50.65
N THR A 2 -11.76 4.82 49.67
CA THR A 2 -10.63 4.70 48.72
C THR A 2 -11.10 4.08 47.39
N ILE A 3 -12.24 4.54 46.87
CA ILE A 3 -12.82 4.06 45.59
C ILE A 3 -12.84 5.18 44.53
N PHE A 4 -12.53 6.43 44.89
CA PHE A 4 -12.66 7.57 43.97
C PHE A 4 -11.46 7.85 43.06
N ASN A 5 -10.30 7.19 43.27
CA ASN A 5 -9.06 7.52 42.55
C ASN A 5 -8.77 6.61 41.34
N HIS A 6 -9.49 5.49 41.18
CA HIS A 6 -9.25 4.58 40.05
C HIS A 6 -10.00 4.99 38.78
N ASN A 7 -11.17 5.63 38.91
CA ASN A 7 -11.99 6.06 37.77
C ASN A 7 -11.44 7.29 37.05
N HIS A 8 -10.63 8.12 37.71
CA HIS A 8 -10.09 9.33 37.09
C HIS A 8 -8.83 9.03 36.26
N THR A 9 -7.98 8.11 36.69
CA THR A 9 -6.80 7.66 35.93
C THR A 9 -7.19 6.86 34.69
N SER A 10 -8.20 5.98 34.80
CA SER A 10 -8.71 5.25 33.63
C SER A 10 -9.26 6.16 32.54
N ASN A 11 -9.99 7.22 32.91
CA ASN A 11 -10.57 8.15 31.94
C ASN A 11 -9.51 9.01 31.21
N VAL A 12 -8.45 9.41 31.92
CA VAL A 12 -7.33 10.16 31.31
C VAL A 12 -6.50 9.28 30.36
N ASP A 13 -6.28 8.01 30.72
CA ASP A 13 -5.54 7.07 29.87
C ASP A 13 -6.32 6.66 28.60
N ILE A 14 -7.66 6.64 28.67
CA ILE A 14 -8.53 6.39 27.52
C ILE A 14 -8.50 7.59 26.57
N ASP A 15 -8.63 8.81 27.10
CA ASP A 15 -8.58 10.05 26.32
C ASP A 15 -7.23 10.23 25.60
N ASN A 16 -6.12 9.98 26.30
CA ASN A 16 -4.78 10.05 25.69
C ASN A 16 -4.57 9.01 24.59
N ARG A 17 -5.06 7.77 24.79
CA ARG A 17 -5.01 6.73 23.75
C ARG A 17 -5.84 7.10 22.53
N GLN A 18 -7.04 7.62 22.75
CA GLN A 18 -7.94 8.02 21.65
C GLN A 18 -7.35 9.18 20.85
N LYS A 19 -6.76 10.17 21.53
CA LYS A 19 -6.00 11.25 20.88
C LYS A 19 -4.82 10.71 20.07
N PHE A 20 -4.01 9.83 20.66
CA PHE A 20 -2.86 9.24 19.96
C PHE A 20 -3.28 8.49 18.69
N VAL A 21 -4.28 7.62 18.79
CA VAL A 21 -4.81 6.84 17.64
C VAL A 21 -5.37 7.75 16.54
N SER A 22 -5.89 8.93 16.90
CA SER A 22 -6.47 9.88 15.95
C SER A 22 -5.41 10.75 15.25
N TYR A 23 -4.39 11.23 15.97
CA TYR A 23 -3.36 12.14 15.43
C TYR A 23 -2.16 11.42 14.80
N TYR A 24 -1.89 10.17 15.18
CA TYR A 24 -0.81 9.38 14.58
C TYR A 24 -0.98 9.18 13.05
N PRO A 25 -2.17 8.83 12.53
CA PRO A 25 -2.42 8.76 11.09
C PRO A 25 -2.15 10.08 10.36
N LEU A 26 -2.47 11.23 10.98
CA LEU A 26 -2.17 12.55 10.41
C LEU A 26 -0.66 12.76 10.27
N ALA A 27 0.12 12.43 11.29
CA ALA A 27 1.58 12.51 11.23
C ALA A 27 2.14 11.62 10.11
N LEU A 28 1.62 10.39 9.98
CA LEU A 28 2.00 9.49 8.89
C LEU A 28 1.67 10.07 7.51
N ILE A 29 0.51 10.70 7.34
CA ILE A 29 0.15 11.37 6.08
C ILE A 29 1.14 12.51 5.80
N ILE A 30 1.42 13.39 6.76
CA ILE A 30 2.31 14.55 6.55
C ILE A 30 3.73 14.10 6.22
N PHE A 31 4.35 13.28 7.07
CA PHE A 31 5.73 12.83 6.86
C PHE A 31 5.84 11.88 5.66
N GLY A 32 4.89 10.96 5.52
CA GLY A 32 4.89 10.00 4.42
C GLY A 32 4.70 10.66 3.06
N THR A 33 3.82 11.68 2.95
CA THR A 33 3.68 12.45 1.71
C THR A 33 4.93 13.27 1.41
N ALA A 34 5.50 13.96 2.39
CA ALA A 34 6.72 14.75 2.21
C ALA A 34 7.90 13.88 1.72
N LEU A 35 8.13 12.72 2.35
CA LEU A 35 9.22 11.81 1.99
C LEU A 35 9.01 11.14 0.62
N ASN A 36 7.77 10.73 0.30
CA ASN A 36 7.49 10.15 -1.02
C ASN A 36 7.53 11.18 -2.14
N LEU A 37 7.08 12.43 -1.89
CA LEU A 37 7.23 13.54 -2.84
C LEU A 37 8.69 13.90 -3.05
N LEU A 38 9.51 13.90 -1.99
CA LEU A 38 10.95 14.09 -2.10
C LEU A 38 11.58 13.00 -2.96
N ASN A 39 11.25 11.72 -2.71
CA ASN A 39 11.72 10.59 -3.51
C ASN A 39 11.33 10.77 -4.99
N PHE A 40 10.07 11.08 -5.26
CA PHE A 40 9.59 11.35 -6.62
C PHE A 40 10.33 12.51 -7.28
N SER A 41 10.55 13.61 -6.55
CA SER A 41 11.27 14.80 -7.03
C SER A 41 12.73 14.52 -7.36
N ILE A 42 13.41 13.70 -6.54
CA ILE A 42 14.79 13.26 -6.80
C ILE A 42 14.83 12.40 -8.06
N LEU A 43 13.91 11.44 -8.18
CA LEU A 43 13.83 10.55 -9.34
C LEU A 43 13.44 11.28 -10.63
N TRP A 44 12.82 12.45 -10.56
CA TRP A 44 12.47 13.28 -11.72
C TRP A 44 13.66 14.07 -12.29
N ARG A 45 14.77 14.17 -11.54
CA ARG A 45 15.96 14.92 -12.00
C ARG A 45 16.51 14.35 -13.32
N PRO A 46 17.02 15.19 -14.24
CA PRO A 46 17.50 14.77 -15.55
C PRO A 46 18.63 13.73 -15.49
N ALA A 47 19.43 13.73 -14.43
CA ALA A 47 20.46 12.71 -14.17
C ALA A 47 19.89 11.27 -14.09
N PHE A 48 18.63 11.13 -13.68
CA PHE A 48 17.91 9.85 -13.57
C PHE A 48 16.87 9.66 -14.68
N ARG A 49 16.86 10.55 -15.68
CA ARG A 49 15.93 10.50 -16.81
C ARG A 49 16.36 9.50 -17.89
N ASP A 50 17.62 9.06 -17.89
CA ASP A 50 18.11 8.00 -18.78
C ASP A 50 17.62 6.62 -18.30
N THR A 51 16.30 6.41 -18.39
CA THR A 51 15.62 5.21 -17.90
C THR A 51 15.93 3.97 -18.74
N HIS A 52 16.54 4.15 -19.91
CA HIS A 52 16.96 3.02 -20.75
C HIS A 52 18.10 2.21 -20.09
N LYS A 53 18.93 2.85 -19.27
CA LYS A 53 20.03 2.17 -18.54
C LYS A 53 19.59 1.56 -17.21
N ARG A 54 18.49 2.05 -16.63
CA ARG A 54 18.03 1.69 -15.28
C ARG A 54 16.50 1.57 -15.26
N PRO A 55 15.94 0.42 -15.67
CA PRO A 55 14.50 0.23 -15.75
C PRO A 55 13.82 0.26 -14.36
N THR A 56 14.57 -0.06 -13.29
CA THR A 56 14.15 -0.01 -11.88
C THR A 56 13.59 1.34 -11.45
N ILE A 57 14.01 2.44 -12.09
CA ILE A 57 13.52 3.79 -11.80
C ILE A 57 12.02 3.92 -12.08
N HIS A 58 11.48 3.19 -13.08
CA HIS A 58 10.05 3.18 -13.34
C HIS A 58 9.25 2.59 -12.17
N TYR A 59 9.71 1.46 -11.61
CA TYR A 59 9.09 0.88 -10.42
C TYR A 59 9.12 1.85 -9.24
N MET A 60 10.28 2.46 -8.95
CA MET A 60 10.44 3.37 -7.82
C MET A 60 9.53 4.61 -7.91
N ARG A 61 9.39 5.20 -9.11
CA ARG A 61 8.46 6.33 -9.33
C ARG A 61 7.00 5.91 -9.11
N THR A 62 6.60 4.75 -9.65
CA THR A 62 5.24 4.25 -9.49
C THR A 62 4.95 3.91 -8.03
N ILE A 63 5.87 3.25 -7.31
CA ILE A 63 5.74 2.95 -5.88
C ILE A 63 5.55 4.24 -5.08
N ALA A 64 6.35 5.28 -5.32
CA ALA A 64 6.22 6.55 -4.60
C ALA A 64 4.82 7.19 -4.79
N ILE A 65 4.24 7.08 -5.99
CA ILE A 65 2.86 7.54 -6.24
C ILE A 65 1.88 6.70 -5.42
N PHE A 66 1.92 5.37 -5.55
CA PHE A 66 0.99 4.49 -4.85
C PHE A 66 1.10 4.55 -3.33
N ASP A 67 2.30 4.79 -2.78
CA ASP A 67 2.50 4.98 -1.35
C ASP A 67 1.84 6.28 -0.87
N ILE A 68 1.87 7.36 -1.65
CA ILE A 68 1.10 8.57 -1.37
C ILE A 68 -0.40 8.26 -1.41
N LEU A 69 -0.88 7.60 -2.46
CA LEU A 69 -2.31 7.28 -2.60
C LEU A 69 -2.83 6.41 -1.46
N MET A 70 -2.02 5.45 -1.00
CA MET A 70 -2.34 4.57 0.14
C MET A 70 -2.41 5.35 1.46
N LEU A 71 -1.56 6.36 1.68
CA LEU A 71 -1.62 7.21 2.87
C LEU A 71 -2.96 7.96 2.95
N TYR A 72 -3.49 8.45 1.84
CA TYR A 72 -4.80 9.12 1.81
C TYR A 72 -6.00 8.17 1.92
N GLY A 73 -5.76 6.87 1.94
CA GLY A 73 -6.76 5.85 2.22
C GLY A 73 -7.12 5.77 3.71
N TRP A 74 -7.00 4.60 4.32
CA TRP A 74 -7.43 4.32 5.70
C TRP A 74 -6.89 5.28 6.76
N ASN A 75 -5.69 5.86 6.59
CA ASN A 75 -5.15 6.83 7.55
C ASN A 75 -5.96 8.13 7.58
N PHE A 76 -6.46 8.56 6.42
CA PHE A 76 -7.27 9.78 6.34
C PHE A 76 -8.65 9.56 6.95
N ASP A 77 -9.25 8.39 6.73
CA ASP A 77 -10.53 8.01 7.36
C ASP A 77 -10.41 7.87 8.88
N HIS A 78 -9.32 7.26 9.38
CA HIS A 78 -9.04 7.18 10.83
C HIS A 78 -8.86 8.56 11.46
N PHE A 79 -8.16 9.47 10.78
CA PHE A 79 -8.03 10.84 11.25
C PHE A 79 -9.38 11.57 11.30
N LEU A 80 -10.19 11.47 10.24
CA LEU A 80 -11.50 12.11 10.19
C LEU A 80 -12.46 11.57 11.26
N TYR A 81 -12.46 10.25 11.46
CA TYR A 81 -13.26 9.64 12.51
C TYR A 81 -12.81 10.10 13.90
N GLY A 82 -11.50 10.12 14.14
CA GLY A 82 -10.93 10.53 15.41
C GLY A 82 -11.10 12.02 15.74
N ALA A 83 -10.99 12.90 14.74
CA ALA A 83 -11.03 14.35 14.93
C ALA A 83 -12.45 14.95 14.81
N TYR A 84 -13.27 14.42 13.90
CA TYR A 84 -14.57 15.00 13.56
C TYR A 84 -15.75 14.04 13.79
N GLY A 85 -15.50 12.77 14.13
CA GLY A 85 -16.54 11.80 14.45
C GLY A 85 -17.30 11.25 13.23
N PHE A 86 -16.81 11.47 12.00
CA PHE A 86 -17.42 10.94 10.78
C PHE A 86 -16.38 10.19 9.93
N THR A 87 -16.86 9.23 9.13
CA THR A 87 -16.07 8.51 8.13
C THR A 87 -16.46 8.95 6.73
N LEU A 88 -15.51 8.92 5.79
CA LEU A 88 -15.77 9.19 4.36
C LEU A 88 -16.73 8.17 3.77
N SER A 89 -16.65 6.94 4.27
CA SER A 89 -17.54 5.83 3.93
C SER A 89 -19.00 6.12 4.34
N GLY A 90 -19.21 6.91 5.40
CA GLY A 90 -20.54 7.31 5.88
C GLY A 90 -21.10 8.58 5.24
N TYR A 91 -20.36 9.25 4.35
CA TYR A 91 -20.82 10.51 3.73
C TYR A 91 -21.81 10.26 2.59
N SER A 92 -21.47 9.37 1.66
CA SER A 92 -22.36 8.97 0.57
C SER A 92 -21.96 7.62 -0.02
N VAL A 93 -22.92 6.90 -0.59
CA VAL A 93 -22.67 5.59 -1.23
C VAL A 93 -21.60 5.65 -2.34
N PRO A 94 -21.57 6.63 -3.27
CA PRO A 94 -20.51 6.68 -4.28
C PRO A 94 -19.12 6.92 -3.66
N PHE A 95 -19.01 7.76 -2.63
CA PHE A 95 -17.76 7.96 -1.92
C PHE A 95 -17.30 6.68 -1.21
N CYS A 96 -18.21 5.97 -0.55
CA CYS A 96 -17.93 4.67 0.06
C CYS A 96 -17.37 3.67 -0.96
N LYS A 97 -18.02 3.53 -2.13
CA LYS A 97 -17.56 2.64 -3.21
C LYS A 97 -16.16 2.99 -3.71
N ILE A 98 -15.93 4.26 -4.04
CA ILE A 98 -14.64 4.73 -4.59
C ILE A 98 -13.54 4.58 -3.55
N PHE A 99 -13.82 4.97 -2.30
CA PHE A 99 -12.84 4.96 -1.22
C PHE A 99 -12.50 3.52 -0.79
N SER A 100 -13.49 2.64 -0.67
CA SER A 100 -13.24 1.21 -0.44
C SER A 100 -12.39 0.62 -1.56
N PHE A 101 -12.80 0.79 -2.83
CA PHE A 101 -12.01 0.32 -3.97
C PHE A 101 -10.56 0.82 -3.91
N TRP A 102 -10.38 2.12 -3.69
CA TRP A 102 -9.09 2.77 -3.63
C TRP A 102 -8.17 2.13 -2.59
N ASN A 103 -8.66 1.92 -1.36
CA ASN A 103 -7.88 1.33 -0.28
C ASN A 103 -7.36 -0.07 -0.61
N TYR A 104 -8.22 -0.95 -1.12
CA TYR A 104 -7.81 -2.31 -1.48
C TYR A 104 -6.89 -2.30 -2.70
N PHE A 105 -7.18 -1.47 -3.69
CA PHE A 105 -6.42 -1.38 -4.94
C PHE A 105 -5.00 -0.87 -4.71
N THR A 106 -4.83 0.25 -3.98
CA THR A 106 -3.52 0.90 -3.81
C THR A 106 -2.55 0.03 -3.02
N CYS A 107 -3.04 -0.63 -1.97
CA CYS A 107 -2.23 -1.55 -1.17
C CYS A 107 -1.72 -2.71 -2.03
N GLN A 108 -2.62 -3.39 -2.74
CA GLN A 108 -2.25 -4.52 -3.61
C GLN A 108 -1.20 -4.10 -4.65
N VAL A 109 -1.42 -2.99 -5.36
CA VAL A 109 -0.46 -2.52 -6.37
C VAL A 109 0.91 -2.21 -5.73
N SER A 110 0.96 -1.47 -4.62
CA SER A 110 2.24 -1.13 -3.99
C SER A 110 3.03 -2.37 -3.54
N ALA A 111 2.38 -3.36 -2.91
CA ALA A 111 3.05 -4.59 -2.51
C ALA A 111 3.62 -5.36 -3.69
N TRP A 112 2.82 -5.58 -4.74
CA TRP A 112 3.29 -6.32 -5.91
C TRP A 112 4.41 -5.58 -6.64
N LEU A 113 4.35 -4.26 -6.77
CA LEU A 113 5.46 -3.48 -7.34
C LEU A 113 6.77 -3.68 -6.56
N ARG A 114 6.71 -3.77 -5.22
CA ARG A 114 7.88 -4.06 -4.37
C ARG A 114 8.44 -5.47 -4.56
N VAL A 115 7.58 -6.46 -4.79
CA VAL A 115 8.02 -7.82 -5.15
C VAL A 115 8.71 -7.82 -6.52
N PHE A 116 8.10 -7.17 -7.51
CA PHE A 116 8.62 -7.16 -8.88
C PHE A 116 9.91 -6.38 -9.05
N ILE A 117 10.14 -5.28 -8.31
CA ILE A 117 11.43 -4.59 -8.32
C ILE A 117 12.55 -5.48 -7.74
N CYS A 118 12.27 -6.28 -6.71
CA CYS A 118 13.23 -7.26 -6.19
C CYS A 118 13.48 -8.39 -7.17
N LEU A 119 12.44 -8.88 -7.86
CA LEU A 119 12.57 -9.86 -8.93
C LEU A 119 13.44 -9.33 -10.09
N ASP A 120 13.21 -8.09 -10.54
CA ASP A 120 14.01 -7.47 -11.60
C ASP A 120 15.49 -7.37 -11.19
N ARG A 121 15.77 -6.93 -9.95
CA ARG A 121 17.14 -6.91 -9.40
C ARG A 121 17.75 -8.30 -9.32
N TYR A 122 16.99 -9.30 -8.88
CA TYR A 122 17.42 -10.69 -8.84
C TYR A 122 17.79 -11.20 -10.24
N LEU A 123 16.94 -10.97 -11.24
CA LEU A 123 17.18 -11.38 -12.63
C LEU A 123 18.41 -10.68 -13.21
N SER A 124 18.58 -9.38 -12.94
CA SER A 124 19.75 -8.61 -13.40
C SER A 124 21.07 -9.12 -12.80
N LEU A 125 21.08 -9.61 -11.56
CA LEU A 125 22.28 -10.13 -10.89
C LEU A 125 22.55 -11.60 -11.20
N SER A 126 21.56 -12.34 -11.69
CA SER A 126 21.64 -13.79 -11.82
C SER A 126 22.40 -14.30 -13.05
N TYR A 127 23.14 -13.45 -13.77
CA TYR A 127 24.03 -13.81 -14.88
C TYR A 127 23.38 -14.45 -16.12
N LEU A 128 22.07 -14.73 -16.15
CA LEU A 128 21.39 -15.07 -17.38
C LEU A 128 21.22 -13.81 -18.23
N HIS A 129 22.14 -13.64 -19.19
CA HIS A 129 21.99 -12.96 -20.46
C HIS A 129 20.85 -11.93 -20.55
N LYS A 130 21.18 -10.62 -20.54
CA LYS A 130 20.35 -9.45 -20.89
C LYS A 130 18.86 -9.80 -21.09
N THR A 131 18.19 -10.15 -20.00
CA THR A 131 16.86 -10.75 -20.10
C THR A 131 15.91 -9.72 -20.70
N TRP A 132 15.04 -10.16 -21.60
CA TRP A 132 13.98 -9.33 -22.18
C TRP A 132 13.21 -8.60 -21.06
N PHE A 133 13.04 -9.24 -19.91
CA PHE A 133 12.40 -8.68 -18.72
C PHE A 133 13.00 -7.37 -18.21
N SER A 134 14.31 -7.12 -18.38
CA SER A 134 14.99 -5.91 -17.88
C SER A 134 15.04 -4.76 -18.91
N GLN A 135 14.30 -4.86 -20.02
CA GLN A 135 14.16 -3.74 -20.94
C GLN A 135 13.13 -2.73 -20.43
N SER A 136 13.43 -1.44 -20.56
CA SER A 136 12.57 -0.34 -20.07
C SER A 136 11.12 -0.42 -20.58
N LYS A 137 10.92 -0.78 -21.85
CA LYS A 137 9.58 -0.98 -22.45
C LYS A 137 8.81 -2.10 -21.75
N ASN A 138 9.47 -3.21 -21.46
CA ASN A 138 8.83 -4.37 -20.85
C ASN A 138 8.52 -4.13 -19.38
N VAL A 139 9.36 -3.38 -18.66
CA VAL A 139 9.07 -2.95 -17.28
C VAL A 139 7.80 -2.09 -17.22
N ILE A 140 7.61 -1.15 -18.14
CA ILE A 140 6.35 -0.38 -18.21
C ILE A 140 5.17 -1.32 -18.47
N THR A 141 5.29 -2.27 -19.40
CA THR A 141 4.26 -3.28 -19.67
C THR A 141 3.95 -4.09 -18.41
N ILE A 142 4.96 -4.55 -17.66
CA ILE A 142 4.76 -5.31 -16.41
C ILE A 142 4.03 -4.47 -15.36
N ILE A 143 4.43 -3.20 -15.18
CA ILE A 143 3.75 -2.28 -14.26
C ILE A 143 2.27 -2.13 -14.65
N MET A 144 2.00 -1.91 -15.94
CA MET A 144 0.63 -1.80 -16.44
C MET A 144 -0.16 -3.10 -16.24
N CYS A 145 0.46 -4.27 -16.45
CA CYS A 145 -0.16 -5.56 -16.17
C CYS A 145 -0.50 -5.72 -14.68
N ILE A 146 0.41 -5.36 -13.76
CA ILE A 146 0.17 -5.42 -12.31
C ILE A 146 -1.04 -4.54 -11.94
N ILE A 147 -1.05 -3.29 -12.42
CA ILE A 147 -2.16 -2.35 -12.20
C ILE A 147 -3.48 -2.92 -12.74
N THR A 148 -3.45 -3.49 -13.95
CA THR A 148 -4.64 -4.04 -14.61
C THR A 148 -5.18 -5.25 -13.85
N ILE A 149 -4.33 -6.20 -13.46
CA ILE A 149 -4.72 -7.37 -12.68
C ILE A 149 -5.29 -6.96 -11.33
N ALA A 150 -4.63 -6.04 -10.62
CA ALA A 150 -5.12 -5.52 -9.34
C ALA A 150 -6.48 -4.80 -9.48
N THR A 151 -6.68 -4.08 -10.60
CA THR A 151 -7.96 -3.43 -10.92
C THR A 151 -9.05 -4.47 -11.14
N ILE A 152 -8.79 -5.51 -11.95
CA ILE A 152 -9.75 -6.60 -12.22
C ILE A 152 -10.14 -7.31 -10.93
N ILE A 153 -9.16 -7.62 -10.08
CA ILE A 153 -9.40 -8.26 -8.78
C ILE A 153 -10.25 -7.35 -7.89
N SER A 154 -10.02 -6.04 -7.89
CA SER A 154 -10.69 -5.10 -6.98
C SER A 154 -12.02 -4.53 -7.53
N ILE A 155 -12.33 -4.74 -8.82
CA ILE A 155 -13.50 -4.11 -9.48
C ILE A 155 -14.84 -4.52 -8.85
N HIS A 156 -14.92 -5.73 -8.30
CA HIS A 156 -16.13 -6.22 -7.64
C HIS A 156 -16.52 -5.36 -6.43
N ILE A 157 -15.55 -4.75 -5.74
CA ILE A 157 -15.80 -3.82 -4.63
C ILE A 157 -16.49 -2.57 -5.14
N LEU A 158 -16.03 -2.01 -6.25
CA LEU A 158 -16.61 -0.80 -6.85
C LEU A 158 -18.07 -1.03 -7.28
N LEU A 159 -18.39 -2.23 -7.78
CA LEU A 159 -19.74 -2.56 -8.21
C LEU A 159 -20.69 -2.86 -7.05
N PHE A 160 -20.25 -3.71 -6.11
CA PHE A 160 -21.15 -4.33 -5.12
C PHE A 160 -21.06 -3.73 -3.72
N ALA A 161 -19.97 -3.06 -3.34
CA ALA A 161 -19.84 -2.52 -1.97
C ALA A 161 -20.79 -1.34 -1.73
N CYS A 162 -21.17 -1.16 -0.47
CA CYS A 162 -21.99 -0.07 0.04
C CYS A 162 -23.42 0.08 -0.52
N HIS A 163 -24.41 0.20 0.36
CA HIS A 163 -25.80 0.48 -0.01
C HIS A 163 -26.53 1.31 1.06
N TYR A 164 -27.65 1.94 0.67
CA TYR A 164 -28.54 2.62 1.61
C TYR A 164 -29.43 1.59 2.33
N ASN A 165 -29.46 1.66 3.65
CA ASN A 165 -30.44 0.97 4.48
C ASN A 165 -31.81 1.65 4.41
N ILE A 166 -32.84 0.97 4.91
CA ILE A 166 -34.21 1.50 5.02
C ILE A 166 -34.25 2.75 5.91
N ASP A 167 -33.39 2.81 6.92
CA ASP A 167 -33.27 3.94 7.86
C ASP A 167 -32.51 5.15 7.27
N GLY A 168 -32.10 5.07 6.00
CA GLY A 168 -31.27 6.09 5.34
C GLY A 168 -29.79 6.06 5.73
N SER A 169 -29.39 5.20 6.68
CA SER A 169 -27.98 4.97 7.03
C SER A 169 -27.24 4.24 5.91
N ILE A 170 -25.94 4.51 5.77
CA ILE A 170 -25.08 3.85 4.78
C ILE A 170 -24.47 2.61 5.41
N ASN A 171 -24.73 1.46 4.80
CA ASN A 171 -24.06 0.21 5.15
C ASN A 171 -22.91 -0.01 4.18
N CYS A 172 -21.70 -0.27 4.69
CA CYS A 172 -20.51 -0.54 3.86
C CYS A 172 -20.53 -1.93 3.21
N GLN A 173 -21.46 -2.80 3.59
CA GLN A 173 -21.60 -4.16 3.07
C GLN A 173 -22.33 -4.19 1.71
N ALA A 174 -22.09 -5.23 0.92
CA ALA A 174 -22.87 -5.50 -0.27
C ALA A 174 -24.29 -5.94 0.07
N ARG A 175 -25.23 -5.60 -0.83
CA ARG A 175 -26.65 -5.94 -0.68
C ARG A 175 -26.94 -7.43 -0.90
N LEU A 176 -26.14 -8.10 -1.74
CA LEU A 176 -26.41 -9.45 -2.25
C LEU A 176 -25.60 -10.56 -1.55
N TYR A 177 -24.47 -10.22 -0.93
CA TYR A 177 -23.59 -11.17 -0.25
C TYR A 177 -22.69 -10.46 0.76
N GLU A 178 -22.15 -11.21 1.71
CA GLU A 178 -21.21 -10.68 2.70
C GLU A 178 -19.81 -10.56 2.07
N ILE A 179 -19.42 -9.34 1.67
CA ILE A 179 -18.04 -9.04 1.24
C ILE A 179 -17.09 -9.16 2.43
N TYR A 180 -17.49 -8.58 3.56
CA TYR A 180 -16.73 -8.57 4.80
C TYR A 180 -17.27 -9.67 5.71
N PRO A 181 -16.41 -10.48 6.37
CA PRO A 181 -14.96 -10.33 6.53
C PRO A 181 -14.10 -11.12 5.53
N ILE A 182 -14.70 -11.92 4.64
CA ILE A 182 -13.96 -12.85 3.76
C ILE A 182 -12.93 -12.11 2.90
N TRP A 183 -13.34 -10.97 2.32
CA TRP A 183 -12.47 -10.17 1.46
C TRP A 183 -11.28 -9.58 2.24
N ASP A 184 -11.46 -9.21 3.51
CA ASP A 184 -10.36 -8.70 4.34
C ASP A 184 -9.30 -9.76 4.57
N TYR A 185 -9.70 -11.01 4.82
CA TYR A 185 -8.75 -12.12 4.95
C TYR A 185 -8.01 -12.41 3.64
N MET A 186 -8.73 -12.44 2.51
CA MET A 186 -8.11 -12.63 1.21
C MET A 186 -7.14 -11.51 0.88
N HIS A 187 -7.54 -10.26 1.13
CA HIS A 187 -6.71 -9.10 0.91
C HIS A 187 -5.47 -9.16 1.80
N LEU A 188 -5.62 -9.43 3.10
CA LEU A 188 -4.51 -9.55 4.04
C LEU A 188 -3.53 -10.66 3.63
N ALA A 189 -4.04 -11.82 3.21
CA ALA A 189 -3.20 -12.94 2.76
C ALA A 189 -2.40 -12.60 1.49
N LEU A 190 -3.05 -12.01 0.48
CA LEU A 190 -2.41 -11.66 -0.80
C LEU A 190 -1.45 -10.47 -0.68
N TYR A 191 -1.90 -9.41 -0.02
CA TYR A 191 -1.14 -8.17 0.12
C TYR A 191 0.01 -8.31 1.13
N ASN A 192 -0.22 -8.90 2.31
CA ASN A 192 0.84 -9.04 3.31
C ASN A 192 1.51 -10.40 3.21
N GLY A 193 0.78 -11.50 3.38
CA GLY A 193 1.37 -12.83 3.50
C GLY A 193 2.23 -13.23 2.30
N VAL A 194 1.61 -13.31 1.12
CA VAL A 194 2.26 -13.76 -0.11
C VAL A 194 3.36 -12.79 -0.55
N SER A 195 3.05 -11.49 -0.59
CA SER A 195 4.02 -10.50 -1.05
C SER A 195 5.26 -10.42 -0.14
N PHE A 196 5.08 -10.52 1.18
CA PHE A 196 6.16 -10.47 2.14
C PHE A 196 7.07 -11.70 2.02
N ILE A 197 6.50 -12.90 1.91
CA ILE A 197 7.27 -14.13 1.71
C ILE A 197 8.09 -14.05 0.42
N MET A 198 7.46 -13.62 -0.69
CA MET A 198 8.18 -13.45 -1.96
C MET A 198 9.29 -12.40 -1.85
N LEU A 199 9.03 -11.29 -1.17
CA LEU A 199 10.01 -10.24 -0.95
C LEU A 199 11.22 -10.77 -0.17
N LEU A 200 11.00 -11.49 0.93
CA LEU A 200 12.08 -12.09 1.73
C LEU A 200 12.93 -13.03 0.90
N VAL A 201 12.29 -13.96 0.18
CA VAL A 201 13.00 -14.92 -0.68
C VAL A 201 13.87 -14.20 -1.71
N PHE A 202 13.34 -13.20 -2.43
CA PHE A 202 14.13 -12.50 -3.43
C PHE A 202 15.26 -11.65 -2.83
N VAL A 203 15.03 -11.01 -1.68
CA VAL A 203 16.04 -10.21 -0.99
C VAL A 203 17.19 -11.09 -0.50
N GLU A 204 16.89 -12.22 0.15
CA GLU A 204 17.91 -13.14 0.66
C GLU A 204 18.78 -13.69 -0.48
N ILE A 205 18.17 -14.10 -1.58
CA ILE A 205 18.91 -14.63 -2.73
C ILE A 205 19.80 -13.55 -3.36
N VAL A 206 19.30 -12.31 -3.48
CA VAL A 206 20.10 -11.18 -3.99
C VAL A 206 21.31 -10.90 -3.09
N GLN A 207 21.13 -10.90 -1.78
CA GLN A 207 22.22 -10.67 -0.82
C GLN A 207 23.26 -11.79 -0.89
N PHE A 208 22.83 -13.04 -0.92
CA PHE A 208 23.74 -14.19 -1.01
C PHE A 208 24.56 -14.17 -2.31
N LYS A 209 23.96 -13.83 -3.44
CA LYS A 209 24.68 -13.70 -4.73
C LYS A 209 25.70 -12.57 -4.70
N ASN A 210 25.35 -11.40 -4.14
CA ASN A 210 26.29 -10.29 -4.02
C ASN A 210 27.49 -10.65 -3.13
N LEU A 211 27.26 -11.35 -2.01
CA LEU A 211 28.34 -11.80 -1.12
C LEU A 211 29.29 -12.77 -1.84
N LYS A 212 28.74 -13.76 -2.55
CA LYS A 212 29.53 -14.74 -3.30
C LYS A 212 30.37 -14.07 -4.40
N PHE A 213 29.82 -13.08 -5.10
CA PHE A 213 30.53 -12.35 -6.14
C PHE A 213 31.70 -11.51 -5.58
N ASN A 214 31.49 -10.83 -4.45
CA ASN A 214 32.55 -10.06 -3.78
C ASN A 214 33.71 -10.94 -3.28
N ILE A 215 33.42 -12.17 -2.82
CA ILE A 215 34.47 -13.11 -2.38
C ILE A 215 35.31 -13.59 -3.58
N VAL A 216 34.68 -13.89 -4.72
CA VAL A 216 35.38 -14.36 -5.93
C VAL A 216 36.25 -13.26 -6.56
N LEU A 217 35.85 -11.99 -6.45
CA LEU A 217 36.65 -10.85 -6.93
C LEU A 217 37.85 -10.50 -6.04
N CYS A 218 37.87 -10.98 -4.79
CA CYS A 218 38.98 -10.76 -3.84
C CYS A 218 40.00 -11.90 -3.82
N GLN A 219 39.84 -12.93 -4.67
CA GLN A 219 40.82 -14.01 -4.89
C GLN A 219 41.51 -13.84 -6.25
#